data_AF-A0A8S9Y0H4-F1
#
_entry.id   AF-A0A8S9Y0H4-F1
#
_cell.length_a   1.000
_cell.length_b   1.000
_cell.length_c   1.000
_cell.angle_alpha   90.00
_cell.angle_beta   90.00
_cell.angle_gamma   90.00
#
_symmetry.space_group_name_H-M   'P 1'
#
loop_
_entity.id
_entity.type
_entity.pdbx_description
1 polymer ?
#
loop_
_entity_poly.entity_id
_entity_poly.type
_entity_poly.pdbx_seq_one_letter_code
_entity_poly.pdbx_strand_id
1 'polypeptide(L)'
;MMLTSTLMRLCFIFSLNASFEKVLAYDGMHIFNADRSSSTSQCPSAHLTKEIRSYEPIARKIMDAVIKGRFSGEVWNELATFVDKFGPRMSGTRNLERAIDYMVDRSRSFGLDNVRTENVTVPHWFRGEESATLLRPRVKELSILGLGGSVATGPNGLEAEVIVVKSFRELKKRAAEVSGKLVVFAHEYHRYFQSFKYRNKGAAKAAQFGAVGALICSLTPPEYSMMQPHTGWQVYTEGIRKIPVAAITVEDSHMLKRMQQRGDKIVIRLKMEARNLPDKTSRNTMAEVTGHSEPELYVVVSGHIDSWDVGDGSVDNGGGAFISWYTPVLLKKLGLTPRRTVRATLWTAEEVGKQGSHKYKKSHPDDEIVFLFESDKGTFNPKTIGFQGTREAMCIFKEIYKLLTPIGPIRLKLAKNPGTDIQVWEKSGIPMAELVARGDKYFRFHHSRADNIDVQEPDMMDRCLAVMAIVSYVVADLSVRLPRGPHHKSEVMGENITARKHVNYDRKDAKHDLTRKIPSKRSMKKNTSWITPSPWWIKPRESMNSFDEIDSSPLEPDISGEPTMGTPDLFVDDREESISPSNEFDNPGSPPPPGGTWSRSWSSFKHFEKSV
;
A
#
# COMPACT_ATOMS: atom_id res chain seq x y z
N MET A 1 33.03 37.53 66.94
CA MET A 1 31.68 36.91 66.87
C MET A 1 31.79 35.75 65.88
N MET A 2 32.00 34.54 66.39
CA MET A 2 30.95 33.57 66.75
C MET A 2 30.28 32.97 65.51
N LEU A 3 30.13 31.66 65.34
CA LEU A 3 30.58 30.43 66.01
C LEU A 3 30.08 29.32 65.03
N THR A 4 30.94 28.43 64.49
CA THR A 4 31.07 26.97 64.80
C THR A 4 29.87 26.09 64.41
N SER A 5 30.01 24.86 63.91
CA SER A 5 30.93 23.74 64.23
C SER A 5 30.81 22.65 63.14
N THR A 6 31.72 21.70 62.85
CA THR A 6 33.13 21.42 63.14
C THR A 6 33.52 20.23 62.25
N LEU A 7 34.62 20.36 61.48
CA LEU A 7 35.39 19.24 60.91
C LEU A 7 36.06 18.42 62.02
N MET A 8 36.20 17.10 61.85
CA MET A 8 37.37 16.25 62.21
C MET A 8 36.90 14.79 62.41
N ARG A 9 37.53 13.76 61.84
CA ARG A 9 38.96 13.42 61.90
C ARG A 9 39.34 12.45 60.78
N LEU A 10 40.48 12.72 60.16
CA LEU A 10 41.31 11.79 59.39
C LEU A 10 42.04 10.77 60.30
N CYS A 11 42.61 9.74 59.65
CA CYS A 11 43.74 8.89 60.04
C CYS A 11 43.38 7.53 60.70
N PHE A 12 44.02 6.38 60.44
CA PHE A 12 45.08 5.87 59.55
C PHE A 12 45.11 4.32 59.81
N ILE A 13 45.67 3.50 58.89
CA ILE A 13 46.43 2.23 59.13
C ILE A 13 45.75 0.83 59.17
N PHE A 14 46.18 -0.01 58.21
CA PHE A 14 46.57 -1.44 58.20
C PHE A 14 45.67 -2.61 58.70
N SER A 15 45.44 -3.54 57.76
CA SER A 15 45.87 -4.98 57.74
C SER A 15 45.21 -6.06 58.64
N LEU A 16 44.62 -7.05 57.94
CA LEU A 16 44.59 -8.53 58.15
C LEU A 16 44.51 -9.15 59.56
N ASN A 17 43.46 -9.96 59.79
CA ASN A 17 43.47 -11.43 60.08
C ASN A 17 42.11 -11.89 60.64
N ALA A 18 41.42 -12.89 60.04
CA ALA A 18 41.41 -14.32 60.42
C ALA A 18 40.69 -14.59 61.77
N SER A 19 39.81 -15.57 62.05
CA SER A 19 39.27 -16.78 61.42
C SER A 19 38.20 -17.38 62.40
N PHE A 20 37.62 -18.55 62.08
CA PHE A 20 36.92 -19.54 62.96
C PHE A 20 35.41 -19.32 63.25
N GLU A 21 34.51 -20.32 63.26
CA GLU A 21 34.49 -21.75 62.87
C GLU A 21 33.03 -22.31 62.89
N LYS A 22 32.78 -23.31 62.03
CA LYS A 22 31.87 -24.49 62.07
C LYS A 22 30.65 -24.59 63.01
N VAL A 23 29.51 -25.05 62.45
CA VAL A 23 28.70 -26.20 62.94
C VAL A 23 28.10 -26.98 61.74
N LEU A 24 28.32 -28.30 61.73
CA LEU A 24 27.78 -29.39 60.88
C LEU A 24 26.35 -29.79 61.39
N ALA A 25 25.43 -30.55 60.78
CA ALA A 25 25.53 -31.73 59.91
C ALA A 25 24.09 -32.27 59.57
N TYR A 26 23.96 -33.00 58.44
CA TYR A 26 23.08 -34.16 58.15
C TYR A 26 21.56 -33.94 57.89
N ASP A 27 20.86 -34.57 56.93
CA ASP A 27 21.17 -35.66 55.96
C ASP A 27 20.09 -35.70 54.84
N GLY A 28 20.37 -36.30 53.66
CA GLY A 28 19.31 -36.69 52.71
C GLY A 28 19.63 -36.58 51.20
N MET A 29 20.33 -37.57 50.67
CA MET A 29 20.71 -37.79 49.27
C MET A 29 19.52 -38.26 48.39
N HIS A 30 19.34 -37.70 47.18
CA HIS A 30 18.88 -38.42 45.96
C HIS A 30 19.02 -37.58 44.67
N ILE A 31 20.08 -37.92 43.90
CA ILE A 31 20.20 -38.01 42.43
C ILE A 31 19.18 -37.20 41.60
N PHE A 32 19.62 -36.11 40.96
CA PHE A 32 19.15 -35.69 39.65
C PHE A 32 20.33 -35.24 38.78
N ASN A 33 20.35 -35.78 37.56
CA ASN A 33 21.41 -35.64 36.56
C ASN A 33 21.82 -34.19 36.31
N ALA A 34 23.14 -34.02 36.19
CA ALA A 34 23.75 -32.92 35.49
C ALA A 34 23.26 -32.91 34.04
N ASP A 35 22.29 -32.05 33.73
CA ASP A 35 22.05 -31.64 32.37
C ASP A 35 22.76 -30.31 32.13
N ARG A 36 23.54 -30.30 31.06
CA ARG A 36 24.55 -29.28 30.76
C ARG A 36 23.90 -27.90 30.74
N SER A 37 24.46 -27.02 31.55
CA SER A 37 24.17 -25.60 31.55
C SER A 37 24.20 -25.04 30.12
N SER A 38 23.04 -24.53 29.73
CA SER A 38 22.83 -23.72 28.53
C SER A 38 23.83 -22.57 28.51
N SER A 39 24.81 -22.62 27.60
CA SER A 39 25.48 -21.39 27.17
C SER A 39 24.41 -20.50 26.53
N THR A 40 24.09 -19.38 27.14
CA THR A 40 23.32 -18.31 26.50
C THR A 40 24.15 -17.77 25.34
N SER A 41 23.99 -18.36 24.16
CA SER A 41 24.60 -17.84 22.94
C SER A 41 24.00 -16.47 22.67
N GLN A 42 24.83 -15.43 22.78
CA GLN A 42 24.46 -14.08 22.39
C GLN A 42 24.03 -14.14 20.92
N CYS A 43 22.77 -13.82 20.66
CA CYS A 43 22.23 -13.74 19.32
C CYS A 43 22.10 -12.25 18.95
N PRO A 44 22.64 -11.82 17.79
CA PRO A 44 23.55 -12.57 16.94
C PRO A 44 24.92 -12.76 17.60
N SER A 45 25.76 -13.65 17.07
CA SER A 45 27.10 -13.88 17.62
C SER A 45 27.90 -12.58 17.70
N ALA A 46 28.86 -12.50 18.62
CA ALA A 46 29.70 -11.30 18.76
C ALA A 46 30.44 -10.95 17.46
N HIS A 47 30.88 -11.97 16.70
CA HIS A 47 31.50 -11.80 15.39
C HIS A 47 30.53 -11.18 14.38
N LEU A 48 29.33 -11.75 14.23
CA LEU A 48 28.32 -11.24 13.30
C LEU A 48 27.81 -9.84 13.71
N THR A 49 27.72 -9.55 15.00
CA THR A 49 27.41 -8.19 15.49
C THR A 49 28.49 -7.19 15.05
N LYS A 50 29.77 -7.57 15.15
CA LYS A 50 30.89 -6.73 14.72
C LYS A 50 30.88 -6.51 13.21
N GLU A 51 30.60 -7.56 12.44
CA GLU A 51 30.43 -7.47 10.99
C GLU A 51 29.29 -6.51 10.60
N ILE A 52 28.09 -6.67 11.17
CA ILE A 52 26.94 -5.81 10.89
C ILE A 52 27.27 -4.34 11.19
N ARG A 53 27.91 -4.06 12.33
CA ARG A 53 28.32 -2.70 12.70
C ARG A 53 29.38 -2.12 11.76
N SER A 54 30.21 -2.97 11.15
CA SER A 54 31.21 -2.51 10.18
C SER A 54 30.60 -1.89 8.92
N TYR A 55 29.31 -2.14 8.65
CA TYR A 55 28.56 -1.49 7.57
C TYR A 55 28.08 -0.08 7.90
N GLU A 56 28.29 0.44 9.11
CA GLU A 56 27.87 1.81 9.47
C GLU A 56 28.38 2.89 8.49
N PRO A 57 29.66 2.89 8.05
CA PRO A 57 30.13 3.84 7.06
C PRO A 57 29.42 3.71 5.71
N ILE A 58 29.07 2.50 5.29
CA ILE A 58 28.32 2.25 4.05
C ILE A 58 26.87 2.76 4.20
N ALA A 59 26.23 2.49 5.34
CA ALA A 59 24.91 3.01 5.63
C ALA A 59 24.89 4.55 5.60
N ARG A 60 25.89 5.20 6.21
CA ARG A 60 26.08 6.65 6.13
C ARG A 60 26.30 7.14 4.71
N LYS A 61 27.17 6.48 3.93
CA LYS A 61 27.39 6.81 2.52
C LYS A 61 26.08 6.78 1.71
N ILE A 62 25.23 5.77 1.91
CA ILE A 62 23.92 5.68 1.25
C ILE A 62 23.02 6.84 1.70
N MET A 63 22.87 7.07 3.01
CA MET A 63 22.03 8.16 3.55
C MET A 63 22.50 9.53 3.06
N ASP A 64 23.79 9.81 3.13
CA ASP A 64 24.37 11.09 2.73
C ASP A 64 24.17 11.31 1.23
N ALA A 65 24.20 10.25 0.42
CA ALA A 65 24.01 10.38 -1.02
C ALA A 65 22.56 10.75 -1.41
N VAL A 66 21.55 10.16 -0.76
CA VAL A 66 20.14 10.34 -1.15
C VAL A 66 19.34 11.30 -0.28
N ILE A 67 19.65 11.49 1.00
CA ILE A 67 18.86 12.38 1.86
C ILE A 67 19.34 13.83 1.78
N LYS A 68 20.64 14.05 1.54
CA LYS A 68 21.26 15.38 1.55
C LYS A 68 22.23 15.63 0.39
N GLY A 69 22.53 14.60 -0.37
CA GLY A 69 23.65 14.59 -1.31
C GLY A 69 23.20 14.73 -2.75
N ARG A 70 24.14 14.42 -3.64
CA ARG A 70 24.00 14.55 -5.10
C ARG A 70 22.83 13.79 -5.71
N PHE A 71 22.25 12.82 -5.02
CA PHE A 71 21.15 12.00 -5.54
C PHE A 71 19.80 12.28 -4.85
N SER A 72 19.72 13.31 -4.00
CA SER A 72 18.45 13.67 -3.37
C SER A 72 17.43 14.14 -4.39
N GLY A 73 16.20 13.64 -4.23
CA GLY A 73 15.06 13.88 -5.10
C GLY A 73 15.11 13.15 -6.45
N GLU A 74 16.21 12.47 -6.80
CA GLU A 74 16.32 11.81 -8.10
C GLU A 74 15.25 10.71 -8.27
N VAL A 75 14.99 9.88 -7.26
CA VAL A 75 13.98 8.81 -7.36
C VAL A 75 12.56 9.37 -7.54
N TRP A 76 12.25 10.51 -6.92
CA TRP A 76 10.98 11.19 -7.11
C TRP A 76 10.90 11.79 -8.52
N ASN A 77 11.97 12.41 -9.02
CA ASN A 77 12.01 12.98 -10.38
C ASN A 77 11.85 11.90 -11.46
N GLU A 78 12.47 10.73 -11.27
CA GLU A 78 12.29 9.58 -12.15
C GLU A 78 10.83 9.09 -12.14
N LEU A 79 10.21 9.01 -10.97
CA LEU A 79 8.80 8.64 -10.85
C LEU A 79 7.89 9.69 -11.50
N ALA A 80 8.09 10.98 -11.21
CA ALA A 80 7.31 12.09 -11.77
C ALA A 80 7.35 12.06 -13.30
N THR A 81 8.55 11.94 -13.88
CA THR A 81 8.73 11.82 -15.33
C THR A 81 7.98 10.62 -15.90
N PHE A 82 8.01 9.49 -15.19
CA PHE A 82 7.33 8.27 -15.62
C PHE A 82 5.80 8.40 -15.57
N VAL A 83 5.24 8.91 -14.47
CA VAL A 83 3.79 9.05 -14.31
C VAL A 83 3.20 10.17 -15.15
N ASP A 84 3.95 11.25 -15.41
CA ASP A 84 3.54 12.29 -16.37
C ASP A 84 3.46 11.73 -17.81
N LYS A 85 4.34 10.77 -18.13
CA LYS A 85 4.40 10.15 -19.45
C LYS A 85 3.32 9.08 -19.68
N PHE A 86 3.03 8.28 -18.65
CA PHE A 86 2.15 7.11 -18.79
C PHE A 86 0.83 7.25 -18.05
N GLY A 87 0.79 7.98 -16.94
CA GLY A 87 -0.39 8.04 -16.06
C GLY A 87 -0.80 6.64 -15.56
N PRO A 88 -2.11 6.33 -15.55
CA PRO A 88 -2.61 5.06 -15.04
C PRO A 88 -2.25 3.90 -15.99
N ARG A 89 -1.89 2.76 -15.40
CA ARG A 89 -1.24 1.64 -16.09
C ARG A 89 -1.88 0.30 -15.70
N MET A 90 -3.18 0.23 -15.93
CA MET A 90 -4.00 -0.96 -15.67
C MET A 90 -3.52 -2.19 -16.42
N SER A 91 -3.59 -3.33 -15.75
CA SER A 91 -3.27 -4.64 -16.31
C SER A 91 -4.02 -4.95 -17.60
N GLY A 92 -3.31 -5.50 -18.59
CA GLY A 92 -3.85 -5.84 -19.92
C GLY A 92 -3.92 -4.67 -20.91
N THR A 93 -3.52 -3.46 -20.51
CA THR A 93 -3.50 -2.29 -21.41
C THR A 93 -2.19 -2.18 -22.19
N ARG A 94 -2.26 -1.60 -23.41
CA ARG A 94 -1.05 -1.24 -24.17
C ARG A 94 -0.18 -0.21 -23.43
N ASN A 95 -0.80 0.59 -22.56
CA ASN A 95 -0.10 1.62 -21.81
C ASN A 95 0.87 1.03 -20.78
N LEU A 96 0.42 0.01 -20.03
CA LEU A 96 1.27 -0.75 -19.13
C LEU A 96 2.48 -1.37 -19.86
N GLU A 97 2.27 -1.96 -21.03
CA GLU A 97 3.37 -2.55 -21.79
C GLU A 97 4.41 -1.52 -22.25
N ARG A 98 3.99 -0.34 -22.70
CA ARG A 98 4.92 0.76 -23.03
C ARG A 98 5.66 1.27 -21.79
N ALA A 99 5.00 1.30 -20.64
CA ALA A 99 5.61 1.68 -19.37
C ALA A 99 6.68 0.66 -18.94
N ILE A 100 6.42 -0.64 -19.15
CA ILE A 100 7.39 -1.73 -18.95
C ILE A 100 8.59 -1.57 -19.89
N ASP A 101 8.38 -1.34 -21.18
CA ASP A 101 9.46 -1.14 -22.15
C ASP A 101 10.33 0.07 -21.77
N TYR A 102 9.70 1.16 -21.33
CA TYR A 102 10.42 2.31 -20.81
C TYR A 102 11.29 1.97 -19.60
N MET A 103 10.79 1.18 -18.64
CA MET A 103 11.59 0.78 -17.47
C MET A 103 12.74 -0.16 -17.84
N VAL A 104 12.58 -1.01 -18.85
CA VAL A 104 13.66 -1.84 -19.41
C VAL A 104 14.77 -0.95 -19.98
N ASP A 105 14.41 -0.01 -20.85
CA ASP A 105 15.38 0.90 -21.47
C ASP A 105 16.03 1.82 -20.43
N ARG A 106 15.23 2.32 -19.47
CA ARG A 106 15.75 3.13 -18.36
C ARG A 106 16.75 2.33 -17.53
N SER A 107 16.44 1.10 -17.17
CA SER A 107 17.35 0.20 -16.43
C SER A 107 18.67 -0.02 -17.16
N ARG A 108 18.62 -0.26 -18.48
CA ARG A 108 19.81 -0.39 -19.33
C ARG A 108 20.62 0.91 -19.38
N SER A 109 19.95 2.06 -19.45
CA SER A 109 20.62 3.38 -19.48
C SER A 109 21.35 3.71 -18.17
N PHE A 110 20.87 3.20 -17.03
CA PHE A 110 21.58 3.25 -15.75
C PHE A 110 22.63 2.15 -15.59
N GLY A 111 22.82 1.34 -16.63
CA GLY A 111 23.81 0.29 -16.69
C GLY A 111 23.50 -0.90 -15.80
N LEU A 112 22.24 -1.16 -15.41
CA LEU A 112 21.91 -2.35 -14.62
C LEU A 112 22.19 -3.64 -15.39
N ASP A 113 22.51 -4.69 -14.65
CA ASP A 113 22.84 -6.01 -15.18
C ASP A 113 21.55 -6.83 -15.39
N ASN A 114 21.61 -7.81 -16.29
CA ASN A 114 20.54 -8.81 -16.50
C ASN A 114 19.11 -8.24 -16.63
N VAL A 115 18.98 -7.09 -17.30
CA VAL A 115 17.69 -6.41 -17.52
C VAL A 115 16.84 -7.22 -18.49
N ARG A 116 15.72 -7.75 -18.00
CA ARG A 116 14.84 -8.63 -18.76
C ARG A 116 13.39 -8.54 -18.32
N THR A 117 12.52 -9.13 -19.12
CA THR A 117 11.10 -9.26 -18.82
C THR A 117 10.64 -10.71 -18.93
N GLU A 118 9.62 -11.07 -18.17
CA GLU A 118 9.01 -12.41 -18.21
C GLU A 118 7.51 -12.35 -18.40
N ASN A 119 6.99 -13.14 -19.34
CA ASN A 119 5.58 -13.14 -19.68
C ASN A 119 4.69 -13.69 -18.56
N VAL A 120 3.58 -12.99 -18.34
CA VAL A 120 2.53 -13.29 -17.37
C VAL A 120 1.19 -13.18 -18.07
N THR A 121 0.32 -14.19 -17.92
CA THR A 121 -1.08 -14.08 -18.34
C THR A 121 -1.86 -13.32 -17.28
N VAL A 122 -2.54 -12.25 -17.66
CA VAL A 122 -3.23 -11.34 -16.75
C VAL A 122 -4.70 -11.15 -17.17
N PRO A 123 -5.62 -11.02 -16.20
CA PRO A 123 -6.99 -10.60 -16.47
C PRO A 123 -7.03 -9.24 -17.19
N HIS A 124 -7.97 -9.10 -18.11
CA HIS A 124 -8.18 -7.86 -18.85
C HIS A 124 -9.60 -7.35 -18.61
N TRP A 125 -9.70 -6.29 -17.82
CA TRP A 125 -10.96 -5.63 -17.50
C TRP A 125 -10.92 -4.18 -17.96
N PHE A 126 -11.98 -3.76 -18.65
CA PHE A 126 -12.15 -2.40 -19.13
C PHE A 126 -13.34 -1.76 -18.42
N ARG A 127 -13.13 -0.59 -17.80
CA ARG A 127 -14.16 0.13 -17.04
C ARG A 127 -15.25 0.74 -17.92
N GLY A 128 -14.85 1.40 -19.01
CA GLY A 128 -15.74 2.20 -19.86
C GLY A 128 -16.35 3.40 -19.13
N GLU A 129 -17.40 3.98 -19.72
CA GLU A 129 -18.11 5.07 -19.08
C GLU A 129 -18.99 4.59 -17.92
N GLU A 130 -19.14 5.44 -16.92
CA GLU A 130 -19.98 5.17 -15.77
C GLU A 130 -20.60 6.42 -15.16
N SER A 131 -21.85 6.30 -14.71
CA SER A 131 -22.57 7.34 -14.00
C SER A 131 -23.60 6.74 -13.05
N ALA A 132 -23.93 7.47 -11.97
CA ALA A 132 -25.11 7.16 -11.18
C ALA A 132 -25.87 8.42 -10.79
N THR A 133 -27.16 8.44 -11.09
CA THR A 133 -28.05 9.55 -10.77
C THR A 133 -29.05 9.10 -9.70
N LEU A 134 -29.09 9.79 -8.58
CA LEU A 134 -30.22 9.74 -7.65
C LEU A 134 -31.42 10.41 -8.33
N LEU A 135 -32.53 9.69 -8.49
CA LEU A 135 -33.76 10.20 -9.10
C LEU A 135 -34.80 10.62 -8.06
N ARG A 136 -34.84 9.91 -6.94
CA ARG A 136 -35.74 10.20 -5.80
C ARG A 136 -34.95 10.11 -4.50
N PRO A 137 -35.21 11.00 -3.52
CA PRO A 137 -36.29 12.00 -3.47
C PRO A 137 -36.00 13.30 -4.25
N ARG A 138 -34.78 13.45 -4.77
CA ARG A 138 -34.36 14.59 -5.60
C ARG A 138 -33.37 14.13 -6.64
N VAL A 139 -33.23 14.89 -7.71
CA VAL A 139 -32.18 14.66 -8.71
C VAL A 139 -30.81 15.05 -8.12
N LYS A 140 -29.84 14.15 -8.21
CA LYS A 140 -28.42 14.40 -7.86
C LYS A 140 -27.52 13.42 -8.59
N GLU A 141 -26.46 13.91 -9.23
CA GLU A 141 -25.35 13.06 -9.66
C GLU A 141 -24.56 12.57 -8.46
N LEU A 142 -24.31 11.27 -8.39
CA LEU A 142 -23.50 10.63 -7.36
C LEU A 142 -22.07 10.44 -7.90
N SER A 143 -21.10 10.68 -7.03
CA SER A 143 -19.70 10.42 -7.37
C SER A 143 -19.46 8.91 -7.26
N ILE A 144 -19.22 8.26 -8.41
CA ILE A 144 -19.04 6.81 -8.49
C ILE A 144 -17.71 6.42 -9.11
N LEU A 145 -17.28 5.20 -8.80
CA LEU A 145 -16.19 4.53 -9.48
C LEU A 145 -16.38 3.00 -9.44
N GLY A 146 -16.52 2.37 -10.59
CA GLY A 146 -16.76 0.94 -10.77
C GLY A 146 -15.72 0.08 -10.07
N LEU A 147 -16.12 -1.06 -9.53
CA LEU A 147 -15.16 -1.99 -8.95
C LEU A 147 -14.58 -2.90 -10.04
N GLY A 148 -13.28 -3.19 -9.95
CA GLY A 148 -12.58 -4.02 -10.92
C GLY A 148 -13.20 -5.42 -11.02
N GLY A 149 -13.44 -5.86 -12.25
CA GLY A 149 -14.16 -7.10 -12.56
C GLY A 149 -15.68 -6.98 -12.56
N SER A 150 -16.26 -5.79 -12.27
CA SER A 150 -17.71 -5.58 -12.38
C SER A 150 -18.22 -5.85 -13.80
N VAL A 151 -19.46 -6.32 -13.91
CA VAL A 151 -20.22 -6.38 -15.17
C VAL A 151 -20.91 -5.05 -15.47
N ALA A 152 -21.26 -4.82 -16.74
CA ALA A 152 -22.07 -3.69 -17.21
C ALA A 152 -23.54 -3.75 -16.75
N THR A 153 -24.22 -2.60 -16.75
CA THR A 153 -25.66 -2.48 -16.46
C THR A 153 -26.58 -2.85 -17.63
N GLY A 154 -26.03 -2.97 -18.84
CA GLY A 154 -26.80 -3.05 -20.10
C GLY A 154 -27.08 -1.67 -20.70
N PRO A 155 -27.55 -1.60 -21.97
CA PRO A 155 -27.62 -0.36 -22.75
C PRO A 155 -28.58 0.69 -22.17
N ASN A 156 -29.66 0.25 -21.51
CA ASN A 156 -30.64 1.15 -20.91
C ASN A 156 -30.23 1.64 -19.51
N GLY A 157 -29.11 1.14 -18.96
CA GLY A 157 -28.77 1.30 -17.56
C GLY A 157 -29.65 0.45 -16.63
N LEU A 158 -29.40 0.59 -15.33
CA LEU A 158 -30.14 -0.05 -14.25
C LEU A 158 -30.83 1.03 -13.41
N GLU A 159 -32.15 1.11 -13.47
CA GLU A 159 -32.94 1.94 -12.57
C GLU A 159 -33.64 1.06 -11.52
N ALA A 160 -33.38 1.30 -10.25
CA ALA A 160 -33.94 0.48 -9.17
C ALA A 160 -34.17 1.27 -7.88
N GLU A 161 -35.16 0.81 -7.11
CA GLU A 161 -35.30 1.24 -5.71
C GLU A 161 -34.10 0.75 -4.90
N VAL A 162 -33.66 1.56 -3.94
CA VAL A 162 -32.48 1.30 -3.16
C VAL A 162 -32.83 0.77 -1.77
N ILE A 163 -32.05 -0.20 -1.30
CA ILE A 163 -31.97 -0.59 0.11
C ILE A 163 -30.56 -0.34 0.64
N VAL A 164 -30.47 0.48 1.67
CA VAL A 164 -29.22 0.80 2.36
C VAL A 164 -29.05 -0.13 3.56
N VAL A 165 -27.89 -0.79 3.66
CA VAL A 165 -27.52 -1.67 4.78
C VAL A 165 -26.11 -1.34 5.26
N LYS A 166 -25.84 -1.51 6.56
CA LYS A 166 -24.52 -1.21 7.15
C LYS A 166 -23.59 -2.42 7.19
N SER A 167 -24.15 -3.63 7.01
CA SER A 167 -23.39 -4.88 7.14
C SER A 167 -24.01 -6.06 6.41
N PHE A 168 -23.23 -7.10 6.16
CA PHE A 168 -23.75 -8.39 5.66
C PHE A 168 -24.76 -9.05 6.61
N ARG A 169 -24.62 -8.82 7.92
CA ARG A 169 -25.58 -9.30 8.91
C ARG A 169 -26.94 -8.61 8.75
N GLU A 170 -26.93 -7.31 8.53
CA GLU A 170 -28.15 -6.54 8.28
C GLU A 170 -28.79 -6.92 6.94
N LEU A 171 -27.98 -7.05 5.88
CA LEU A 171 -28.44 -7.56 4.58
C LEU A 171 -29.19 -8.89 4.73
N LYS A 172 -28.59 -9.86 5.44
CA LYS A 172 -29.23 -11.16 5.68
C LYS A 172 -30.54 -11.04 6.48
N LYS A 173 -30.59 -10.16 7.48
CA LYS A 173 -31.82 -9.92 8.27
C LYS A 173 -32.95 -9.32 7.44
N ARG A 174 -32.60 -8.50 6.44
CA ARG A 174 -33.53 -7.81 5.55
C ARG A 174 -33.65 -8.48 4.18
N ALA A 175 -33.28 -9.75 4.06
CA ALA A 175 -33.20 -10.47 2.79
C ALA A 175 -34.52 -10.43 1.98
N ALA A 176 -35.67 -10.50 2.67
CA ALA A 176 -36.99 -10.42 2.04
C ALA A 176 -37.26 -9.09 1.32
N GLU A 177 -36.52 -8.02 1.65
CA GLU A 177 -36.67 -6.69 1.05
C GLU A 177 -35.72 -6.45 -0.14
N VAL A 178 -34.78 -7.36 -0.43
CA VAL A 178 -33.64 -7.11 -1.33
C VAL A 178 -33.96 -7.39 -2.80
N SER A 179 -34.87 -8.33 -3.08
CA SER A 179 -35.17 -8.77 -4.45
C SER A 179 -35.57 -7.58 -5.34
N GLY A 180 -34.92 -7.43 -6.49
CA GLY A 180 -35.16 -6.34 -7.43
C GLY A 180 -34.59 -4.97 -7.04
N LYS A 181 -33.93 -4.85 -5.88
CA LYS A 181 -33.37 -3.59 -5.39
C LYS A 181 -31.88 -3.44 -5.67
N LEU A 182 -31.43 -2.20 -5.74
CA LEU A 182 -30.01 -1.86 -5.67
C LEU A 182 -29.59 -1.78 -4.19
N VAL A 183 -28.54 -2.50 -3.81
CA VAL A 183 -28.06 -2.53 -2.42
C VAL A 183 -26.94 -1.53 -2.22
N VAL A 184 -27.09 -0.59 -1.29
CA VAL A 184 -26.01 0.31 -0.86
C VAL A 184 -25.43 -0.20 0.46
N PHE A 185 -24.15 -0.54 0.47
CA PHE A 185 -23.42 -0.90 1.69
C PHE A 185 -22.83 0.35 2.37
N ALA A 186 -23.65 1.04 3.16
CA ALA A 186 -23.24 2.19 3.98
C ALA A 186 -22.56 1.74 5.29
N HIS A 187 -21.49 0.96 5.15
CA HIS A 187 -20.70 0.48 6.29
C HIS A 187 -19.87 1.60 6.91
N GLU A 188 -19.56 1.45 8.19
CA GLU A 188 -18.59 2.31 8.86
C GLU A 188 -17.17 1.91 8.44
N TYR A 189 -16.31 2.91 8.23
CA TYR A 189 -14.89 2.68 8.01
C TYR A 189 -14.19 2.59 9.37
N HIS A 190 -13.50 1.48 9.62
CA HIS A 190 -12.69 1.31 10.82
C HIS A 190 -11.21 1.22 10.46
N ARG A 191 -10.88 0.22 9.65
CA ARG A 191 -9.57 0.01 9.04
C ARG A 191 -9.81 -0.67 7.70
N TYR A 192 -8.94 -0.40 6.73
CA TYR A 192 -9.03 -0.97 5.40
C TYR A 192 -9.35 -2.47 5.40
N PHE A 193 -8.53 -3.31 6.05
CA PHE A 193 -8.75 -4.77 6.05
C PHE A 193 -10.06 -5.24 6.71
N GLN A 194 -10.62 -4.47 7.65
CA GLN A 194 -11.90 -4.81 8.28
C GLN A 194 -13.09 -4.47 7.39
N SER A 195 -12.94 -3.42 6.56
CA SER A 195 -13.95 -2.91 5.64
C SER A 195 -13.84 -3.52 4.23
N PHE A 196 -12.64 -4.01 3.85
CA PHE A 196 -12.34 -4.61 2.54
C PHE A 196 -13.32 -5.69 2.09
N LYS A 197 -13.86 -6.47 3.03
CA LYS A 197 -14.88 -7.49 2.76
C LYS A 197 -16.09 -6.96 1.97
N TYR A 198 -16.47 -5.69 2.14
CA TYR A 198 -17.59 -5.09 1.42
C TYR A 198 -17.25 -4.83 -0.05
N ARG A 199 -16.06 -4.29 -0.34
CA ARG A 199 -15.56 -4.21 -1.72
C ARG A 199 -15.47 -5.59 -2.35
N ASN A 200 -14.81 -6.52 -1.66
CA ASN A 200 -14.48 -7.83 -2.21
C ASN A 200 -15.70 -8.71 -2.47
N LYS A 201 -16.70 -8.71 -1.58
CA LYS A 201 -17.84 -9.65 -1.60
C LYS A 201 -19.21 -8.99 -1.61
N GLY A 202 -19.31 -7.66 -1.62
CA GLY A 202 -20.57 -6.94 -1.54
C GLY A 202 -21.56 -7.33 -2.63
N ALA A 203 -21.11 -7.32 -3.88
CA ALA A 203 -21.94 -7.71 -5.03
C ALA A 203 -22.45 -9.15 -4.91
N ALA A 204 -21.55 -10.11 -4.64
CA ALA A 204 -21.92 -11.51 -4.47
C ALA A 204 -22.90 -11.72 -3.31
N LYS A 205 -22.72 -11.03 -2.18
CA LYS A 205 -23.61 -11.12 -1.02
C LYS A 205 -24.98 -10.49 -1.27
N ALA A 206 -25.04 -9.39 -2.01
CA ALA A 206 -26.30 -8.76 -2.40
C ALA A 206 -27.08 -9.63 -3.42
N ALA A 207 -26.39 -10.14 -4.44
CA ALA A 207 -26.97 -10.99 -5.48
C ALA A 207 -27.60 -12.28 -4.93
N GLN A 208 -27.05 -12.84 -3.83
CA GLN A 208 -27.61 -14.00 -3.13
C GLN A 208 -29.07 -13.80 -2.67
N PHE A 209 -29.52 -12.55 -2.50
CA PHE A 209 -30.88 -12.21 -2.09
C PHE A 209 -31.68 -11.50 -3.19
N GLY A 210 -31.26 -11.63 -4.46
CA GLY A 210 -31.99 -11.11 -5.61
C GLY A 210 -31.75 -9.63 -5.91
N ALA A 211 -30.72 -9.00 -5.33
CA ALA A 211 -30.34 -7.65 -5.69
C ALA A 211 -29.99 -7.58 -7.19
N VAL A 212 -30.25 -6.43 -7.81
CA VAL A 212 -29.96 -6.18 -9.24
C VAL A 212 -28.67 -5.38 -9.47
N GLY A 213 -28.14 -4.76 -8.42
CA GLY A 213 -26.88 -4.01 -8.43
C GLY A 213 -26.43 -3.71 -7.00
N ALA A 214 -25.17 -3.29 -6.84
CA ALA A 214 -24.63 -2.90 -5.55
C ALA A 214 -23.77 -1.63 -5.62
N LEU A 215 -23.85 -0.80 -4.59
CA LEU A 215 -22.96 0.35 -4.39
C LEU A 215 -22.27 0.23 -3.04
N ILE A 216 -20.95 0.38 -3.03
CA ILE A 216 -20.13 0.19 -1.83
C ILE A 216 -19.64 1.54 -1.33
N CYS A 217 -19.79 1.82 -0.04
CA CYS A 217 -19.14 2.98 0.58
C CYS A 217 -17.61 2.85 0.41
N SER A 218 -16.95 3.92 -0.03
CA SER A 218 -15.51 3.89 -0.29
C SER A 218 -14.68 3.53 0.94
N LEU A 219 -13.58 2.81 0.72
CA LEU A 219 -12.71 2.29 1.77
C LEU A 219 -11.65 3.31 2.21
N THR A 220 -12.10 4.51 2.57
CA THR A 220 -11.27 5.64 3.00
C THR A 220 -11.76 6.17 4.36
N PRO A 221 -10.89 6.75 5.21
CA PRO A 221 -11.36 7.42 6.41
C PRO A 221 -12.32 8.57 6.05
N PRO A 222 -13.48 8.69 6.72
CA PRO A 222 -14.51 9.67 6.38
C PRO A 222 -14.02 11.12 6.32
N GLU A 223 -13.03 11.47 7.15
CA GLU A 223 -12.47 12.82 7.24
C GLU A 223 -11.64 13.22 6.01
N TYR A 224 -11.27 12.25 5.16
CA TYR A 224 -10.44 12.46 3.97
C TYR A 224 -11.11 11.99 2.68
N SER A 225 -12.40 11.64 2.71
CA SER A 225 -13.09 11.15 1.50
C SER A 225 -13.15 12.24 0.42
N MET A 226 -13.44 13.50 0.77
CA MET A 226 -13.45 14.65 -0.15
C MET A 226 -14.20 14.38 -1.47
N MET A 227 -15.36 13.71 -1.40
CA MET A 227 -16.13 13.29 -2.60
C MET A 227 -15.39 12.37 -3.58
N GLN A 228 -14.34 11.68 -3.14
CA GLN A 228 -13.59 10.72 -3.94
C GLN A 228 -14.10 9.29 -3.72
N PRO A 229 -14.56 8.60 -4.78
CA PRO A 229 -14.82 7.17 -4.74
C PRO A 229 -13.54 6.36 -4.93
N HIS A 230 -13.44 5.21 -4.26
CA HIS A 230 -12.26 4.34 -4.30
C HIS A 230 -12.56 2.98 -4.95
N THR A 231 -11.87 2.66 -6.05
CA THR A 231 -12.00 1.39 -6.78
C THR A 231 -11.28 0.25 -6.03
N GLY A 232 -11.16 -0.89 -6.68
CA GLY A 232 -10.41 -2.04 -6.25
C GLY A 232 -11.07 -3.32 -6.75
N TRP A 233 -10.31 -4.40 -6.73
CA TRP A 233 -10.80 -5.67 -7.22
C TRP A 233 -11.92 -6.23 -6.33
N GLN A 234 -12.96 -6.75 -6.98
CA GLN A 234 -14.03 -7.53 -6.35
C GLN A 234 -14.09 -8.94 -6.92
N VAL A 235 -14.72 -9.87 -6.19
CA VAL A 235 -14.79 -11.27 -6.59
C VAL A 235 -16.23 -11.76 -6.51
N TYR A 236 -16.80 -12.11 -7.67
CA TYR A 236 -18.07 -12.83 -7.77
C TYR A 236 -17.98 -14.23 -7.18
N THR A 237 -19.14 -14.83 -6.91
CA THR A 237 -19.24 -16.22 -6.46
C THR A 237 -19.83 -17.06 -7.58
N GLU A 238 -19.23 -18.21 -7.87
CA GLU A 238 -19.74 -19.17 -8.85
C GLU A 238 -21.17 -19.61 -8.50
N GLY A 239 -21.99 -19.82 -9.54
CA GLY A 239 -23.41 -20.17 -9.37
C GLY A 239 -24.31 -19.01 -8.90
N ILE A 240 -23.77 -17.84 -8.57
CA ILE A 240 -24.54 -16.64 -8.24
C ILE A 240 -24.51 -15.66 -9.42
N ARG A 241 -25.69 -15.14 -9.79
CA ARG A 241 -25.81 -14.13 -10.85
C ARG A 241 -24.88 -12.94 -10.57
N LYS A 242 -24.07 -12.57 -11.57
CA LYS A 242 -23.24 -11.36 -11.52
C LYS A 242 -24.13 -10.12 -11.64
N ILE A 243 -23.86 -9.11 -10.81
CA ILE A 243 -24.58 -7.83 -10.80
C ILE A 243 -23.58 -6.66 -10.89
N PRO A 244 -23.95 -5.54 -11.52
CA PRO A 244 -23.11 -4.35 -11.59
C PRO A 244 -22.78 -3.83 -10.19
N VAL A 245 -21.53 -3.39 -9.98
CA VAL A 245 -21.07 -2.89 -8.70
C VAL A 245 -20.04 -1.76 -8.84
N ALA A 246 -20.28 -0.68 -8.10
CA ALA A 246 -19.38 0.47 -8.02
C ALA A 246 -19.17 0.92 -6.57
N ALA A 247 -18.08 1.63 -6.32
CA ALA A 247 -17.91 2.42 -5.12
C ALA A 247 -18.63 3.78 -5.26
N ILE A 248 -19.13 4.28 -4.14
CA ILE A 248 -19.60 5.66 -3.97
C ILE A 248 -18.85 6.31 -2.82
N THR A 249 -18.87 7.63 -2.76
CA THR A 249 -18.18 8.38 -1.71
C THR A 249 -18.79 8.12 -0.34
N VAL A 250 -18.03 8.45 0.71
CA VAL A 250 -18.53 8.34 2.09
C VAL A 250 -19.72 9.28 2.30
N GLU A 251 -19.68 10.48 1.73
CA GLU A 251 -20.71 11.51 1.84
C GLU A 251 -22.02 11.08 1.17
N ASP A 252 -21.96 10.55 -0.06
CA ASP A 252 -23.13 10.06 -0.78
C ASP A 252 -23.74 8.84 -0.07
N SER A 253 -22.90 7.91 0.39
CA SER A 253 -23.31 6.76 1.22
C SER A 253 -24.03 7.20 2.50
N HIS A 254 -23.48 8.19 3.21
CA HIS A 254 -24.09 8.75 4.42
C HIS A 254 -25.39 9.52 4.13
N MET A 255 -25.47 10.23 3.00
CA MET A 255 -26.69 10.90 2.56
C MET A 255 -27.82 9.88 2.32
N LEU A 256 -27.53 8.81 1.57
CA LEU A 256 -28.51 7.75 1.28
C LEU A 256 -28.97 7.04 2.56
N LYS A 257 -28.05 6.79 3.50
CA LYS A 257 -28.37 6.26 4.82
C LYS A 257 -29.35 7.17 5.58
N ARG A 258 -29.11 8.48 5.60
CA ARG A 258 -30.03 9.44 6.25
C ARG A 258 -31.39 9.53 5.55
N MET A 259 -31.43 9.43 4.22
CA MET A 259 -32.68 9.37 3.43
C MET A 259 -33.53 8.16 3.81
N GLN A 260 -32.94 6.97 3.83
CA GLN A 260 -33.66 5.75 4.20
C GLN A 260 -34.14 5.80 5.66
N GLN A 261 -33.32 6.33 6.58
CA GLN A 261 -33.67 6.40 8.00
C GLN A 261 -34.88 7.27 8.32
N ARG A 262 -35.18 8.27 7.48
CA ARG A 262 -36.37 9.13 7.63
C ARG A 262 -37.56 8.70 6.77
N GLY A 263 -37.43 7.59 6.04
CA GLY A 263 -38.52 7.01 5.23
C GLY A 263 -38.59 7.50 3.79
N ASP A 264 -37.58 8.20 3.27
CA ASP A 264 -37.58 8.61 1.87
C ASP A 264 -37.50 7.39 0.93
N LYS A 265 -38.29 7.41 -0.14
CA LYS A 265 -38.11 6.48 -1.25
C LYS A 265 -36.89 6.89 -2.06
N ILE A 266 -35.89 6.01 -2.12
CA ILE A 266 -34.65 6.23 -2.86
C ILE A 266 -34.70 5.42 -4.16
N VAL A 267 -34.48 6.10 -5.28
CA VAL A 267 -34.36 5.45 -6.60
C VAL A 267 -33.10 5.96 -7.26
N ILE A 268 -32.25 5.05 -7.75
CA ILE A 268 -31.00 5.37 -8.45
C ILE A 268 -31.05 4.76 -9.84
N ARG A 269 -30.58 5.52 -10.83
CA ARG A 269 -30.17 5.01 -12.14
C ARG A 269 -28.66 4.87 -12.17
N LEU A 270 -28.17 3.66 -12.38
CA LEU A 270 -26.76 3.32 -12.55
C LEU A 270 -26.51 2.97 -14.01
N LYS A 271 -25.47 3.53 -14.61
CA LYS A 271 -24.96 3.14 -15.93
C LYS A 271 -23.49 2.76 -15.79
N MET A 272 -23.14 1.58 -16.27
CA MET A 272 -21.77 1.09 -16.34
C MET A 272 -21.58 0.31 -17.63
N GLU A 273 -20.52 0.62 -18.36
CA GLU A 273 -20.16 -0.07 -19.61
C GLU A 273 -19.18 -1.23 -19.42
N ALA A 274 -18.73 -1.45 -18.19
CA ALA A 274 -17.64 -2.36 -17.83
C ALA A 274 -17.65 -3.72 -18.55
N ARG A 275 -16.50 -4.10 -19.11
CA ARG A 275 -16.31 -5.31 -19.92
C ARG A 275 -15.21 -6.17 -19.32
N ASN A 276 -15.50 -7.45 -19.17
CA ASN A 276 -14.47 -8.46 -18.93
C ASN A 276 -14.06 -9.01 -20.30
N LEU A 277 -12.81 -8.79 -20.67
CA LEU A 277 -12.25 -9.18 -21.97
C LEU A 277 -11.41 -10.45 -21.79
N PRO A 278 -11.05 -11.14 -22.88
CA PRO A 278 -10.11 -12.25 -22.80
C PRO A 278 -8.79 -11.81 -22.16
N ASP A 279 -8.22 -12.71 -21.37
CA ASP A 279 -6.92 -12.51 -20.74
C ASP A 279 -5.86 -12.09 -21.76
N LYS A 280 -4.89 -11.29 -21.31
CA LYS A 280 -3.79 -10.80 -22.13
C LYS A 280 -2.44 -11.20 -21.55
N THR A 281 -1.41 -11.15 -22.38
CA THR A 281 -0.04 -11.24 -21.92
C THR A 281 0.43 -9.87 -21.46
N SER A 282 1.04 -9.84 -20.28
CA SER A 282 1.83 -8.73 -19.74
C SER A 282 3.16 -9.28 -19.22
N ARG A 283 3.97 -8.47 -18.53
CA ARG A 283 5.34 -8.83 -18.16
C ARG A 283 5.76 -8.35 -16.78
N ASN A 284 6.40 -9.24 -16.01
CA ASN A 284 7.27 -8.81 -14.92
C ASN A 284 8.55 -8.21 -15.49
N THR A 285 9.14 -7.24 -14.79
CA THR A 285 10.43 -6.63 -15.17
C THR A 285 11.46 -6.87 -14.09
N MET A 286 12.66 -7.34 -14.46
CA MET A 286 13.77 -7.55 -13.54
C MET A 286 15.01 -6.78 -14.01
N ALA A 287 15.72 -6.18 -13.06
CA ALA A 287 17.00 -5.52 -13.28
C ALA A 287 17.91 -5.70 -12.05
N GLU A 288 19.21 -5.90 -12.25
CA GLU A 288 20.10 -6.40 -11.21
C GLU A 288 21.36 -5.54 -11.03
N VAL A 289 21.94 -5.63 -9.83
CA VAL A 289 23.38 -5.48 -9.63
C VAL A 289 23.92 -6.86 -9.28
N THR A 290 24.73 -7.43 -10.17
CA THR A 290 25.26 -8.79 -10.00
C THR A 290 26.24 -8.85 -8.84
N GLY A 291 26.07 -9.84 -7.96
CA GLY A 291 26.96 -10.07 -6.82
C GLY A 291 28.37 -10.48 -7.24
N HIS A 292 29.39 -10.12 -6.46
CA HIS A 292 30.79 -10.37 -6.83
C HIS A 292 31.33 -11.76 -6.43
N SER A 293 30.68 -12.48 -5.50
CA SER A 293 31.18 -13.77 -5.01
C SER A 293 30.14 -14.89 -4.93
N GLU A 294 28.86 -14.55 -4.81
CA GLU A 294 27.71 -15.48 -4.79
C GLU A 294 26.60 -14.94 -5.74
N PRO A 295 26.87 -14.72 -7.04
CA PRO A 295 25.95 -14.07 -7.97
C PRO A 295 24.63 -14.84 -8.18
N GLU A 296 24.59 -16.13 -7.88
CA GLU A 296 23.42 -17.01 -7.98
C GLU A 296 22.43 -16.86 -6.82
N LEU A 297 22.78 -16.12 -5.77
CA LEU A 297 21.92 -15.86 -4.62
C LEU A 297 21.26 -14.49 -4.72
N TYR A 298 19.98 -14.41 -4.41
CA TYR A 298 19.20 -13.20 -4.67
C TYR A 298 18.66 -12.54 -3.40
N VAL A 299 18.97 -11.26 -3.23
CA VAL A 299 18.14 -10.33 -2.45
C VAL A 299 17.20 -9.62 -3.41
N VAL A 300 15.90 -9.90 -3.28
CA VAL A 300 14.88 -9.32 -4.16
C VAL A 300 14.26 -8.10 -3.46
N VAL A 301 14.30 -6.95 -4.13
CA VAL A 301 13.55 -5.74 -3.75
C VAL A 301 12.41 -5.53 -4.74
N SER A 302 11.21 -5.22 -4.27
CA SER A 302 10.04 -5.17 -5.15
C SER A 302 8.98 -4.12 -4.83
N GLY A 303 8.25 -3.80 -5.89
CA GLY A 303 6.95 -3.14 -5.95
C GLY A 303 6.24 -3.58 -7.23
N HIS A 304 5.01 -3.15 -7.46
CA HIS A 304 4.28 -3.48 -8.69
C HIS A 304 4.23 -2.30 -9.67
N ILE A 305 4.38 -2.60 -10.96
CA ILE A 305 4.39 -1.58 -12.01
C ILE A 305 2.98 -1.32 -12.54
N ASP A 306 2.00 -2.18 -12.32
CA ASP A 306 0.62 -1.82 -12.65
C ASP A 306 0.03 -0.80 -11.65
N SER A 307 -1.15 -0.30 -11.97
CA SER A 307 -1.94 0.55 -11.10
C SER A 307 -3.40 0.39 -11.49
N TRP A 308 -4.31 0.96 -10.69
CA TRP A 308 -5.66 1.20 -11.21
C TRP A 308 -5.66 2.15 -12.39
N ASP A 309 -6.77 2.11 -13.13
CA ASP A 309 -7.08 2.94 -14.29
C ASP A 309 -7.53 4.38 -13.93
N VAL A 310 -7.26 4.82 -12.69
CA VAL A 310 -7.55 6.17 -12.19
C VAL A 310 -6.35 6.74 -11.45
N GLY A 311 -6.27 8.07 -11.42
CA GLY A 311 -5.07 8.75 -10.92
C GLY A 311 -3.90 8.50 -11.86
N ASP A 312 -2.68 8.57 -11.34
CA ASP A 312 -1.46 8.20 -12.06
C ASP A 312 -0.71 7.04 -11.38
N GLY A 313 -1.25 6.51 -10.28
CA GLY A 313 -0.68 5.39 -9.53
C GLY A 313 0.67 5.70 -8.88
N SER A 314 0.96 6.96 -8.54
CA SER A 314 2.22 7.35 -7.88
C SER A 314 2.35 6.80 -6.46
N VAL A 315 1.26 6.72 -5.71
CA VAL A 315 1.22 6.15 -4.36
C VAL A 315 1.09 4.62 -4.45
N ASP A 316 0.28 4.12 -5.37
CA ASP A 316 -0.03 2.70 -5.56
C ASP A 316 0.17 2.26 -7.04
N ASN A 317 1.32 1.72 -7.43
CA ASN A 317 2.54 1.51 -6.63
C ASN A 317 3.80 2.16 -7.21
N GLY A 318 3.66 3.30 -7.91
CA GLY A 318 4.77 4.02 -8.53
C GLY A 318 5.92 4.27 -7.55
N GLY A 319 5.64 4.78 -6.36
CA GLY A 319 6.64 5.01 -5.32
C GLY A 319 7.38 3.74 -4.90
N GLY A 320 6.65 2.67 -4.62
CA GLY A 320 7.22 1.37 -4.22
C GLY A 320 8.08 0.72 -5.30
N ALA A 321 7.56 0.70 -6.52
CA ALA A 321 8.28 0.26 -7.72
C ALA A 321 9.56 1.06 -7.94
N PHE A 322 9.51 2.40 -7.84
CA PHE A 322 10.66 3.25 -8.12
C PHE A 322 11.73 3.18 -7.04
N ILE A 323 11.40 3.13 -5.74
CA ILE A 323 12.46 2.92 -4.73
C ILE A 323 13.11 1.54 -4.85
N SER A 324 12.35 0.53 -5.29
CA SER A 324 12.86 -0.83 -5.51
C SER A 324 13.79 -0.89 -6.71
N TRP A 325 13.36 -0.33 -7.84
CA TRP A 325 14.17 -0.20 -9.05
C TRP A 325 15.42 0.68 -8.83
N TYR A 326 15.27 1.78 -8.09
CA TYR A 326 16.37 2.70 -7.86
C TYR A 326 17.39 2.17 -6.84
N THR A 327 17.05 1.16 -6.05
CA THR A 327 17.98 0.53 -5.10
C THR A 327 19.23 -0.01 -5.81
N PRO A 328 19.15 -0.94 -6.79
CA PRO A 328 20.33 -1.37 -7.54
C PRO A 328 21.00 -0.22 -8.33
N VAL A 329 20.22 0.74 -8.86
CA VAL A 329 20.79 1.94 -9.52
C VAL A 329 21.71 2.71 -8.56
N LEU A 330 21.24 2.96 -7.34
CA LEU A 330 21.98 3.66 -6.31
C LEU A 330 23.24 2.90 -5.90
N LEU A 331 23.14 1.58 -5.72
CA LEU A 331 24.30 0.74 -5.39
C LEU A 331 25.37 0.86 -6.48
N LYS A 332 24.99 0.78 -7.76
CA LYS A 332 25.91 0.93 -8.90
C LYS A 332 26.52 2.33 -8.95
N LYS A 333 25.71 3.38 -8.79
CA LYS A 333 26.15 4.79 -8.71
C LYS A 333 27.16 5.05 -7.58
N LEU A 334 27.05 4.32 -6.47
CA LEU A 334 27.95 4.41 -5.33
C LEU A 334 29.16 3.48 -5.42
N GLY A 335 29.27 2.65 -6.47
CA GLY A 335 30.31 1.63 -6.60
C GLY A 335 30.23 0.56 -5.51
N LEU A 336 29.02 0.21 -5.08
CA LEU A 336 28.74 -0.78 -4.06
C LEU A 336 28.26 -2.07 -4.73
N THR A 337 29.09 -3.11 -4.69
CA THR A 337 28.75 -4.43 -5.24
C THR A 337 28.76 -5.47 -4.12
N PRO A 338 27.60 -5.91 -3.62
CA PRO A 338 27.54 -6.89 -2.53
C PRO A 338 27.97 -8.28 -2.99
N ARG A 339 28.19 -9.21 -2.04
CA ARG A 339 28.49 -10.64 -2.34
C ARG A 339 27.44 -11.30 -3.21
N ARG A 340 26.16 -11.08 -2.87
CA ARG A 340 24.98 -11.67 -3.52
C ARG A 340 24.31 -10.68 -4.47
N THR A 341 23.60 -11.18 -5.47
CA THR A 341 22.90 -10.33 -6.44
C THR A 341 21.72 -9.61 -5.78
N VAL A 342 21.64 -8.29 -5.99
CA VAL A 342 20.45 -7.49 -5.64
C VAL A 342 19.60 -7.33 -6.89
N ARG A 343 18.40 -7.91 -6.87
CA ARG A 343 17.45 -7.91 -7.98
C ARG A 343 16.28 -6.99 -7.65
N ALA A 344 16.08 -5.95 -8.44
CA ALA A 344 14.81 -5.24 -8.47
C ALA A 344 13.83 -6.01 -9.35
N THR A 345 12.65 -6.31 -8.80
CA THR A 345 11.56 -6.91 -9.56
C THR A 345 10.33 -6.03 -9.49
N LEU A 346 9.84 -5.61 -10.66
CA LEU A 346 8.60 -4.88 -10.81
C LEU A 346 7.51 -5.85 -11.25
N TRP A 347 6.62 -6.20 -10.32
CA TRP A 347 5.53 -7.16 -10.56
C TRP A 347 4.46 -6.55 -11.44
N THR A 348 3.84 -7.36 -12.30
CA THR A 348 2.61 -6.97 -13.00
C THR A 348 1.39 -7.66 -12.41
N ALA A 349 0.25 -7.01 -12.53
CA ALA A 349 -1.05 -7.54 -12.16
C ALA A 349 -1.18 -7.88 -10.68
N GLU A 350 -0.59 -7.05 -9.80
CA GLU A 350 -0.86 -7.08 -8.36
C GLU A 350 -2.35 -6.82 -8.10
N GLU A 351 -2.84 -5.73 -8.70
CA GLU A 351 -4.14 -5.13 -8.42
C GLU A 351 -5.33 -6.06 -8.74
N VAL A 352 -5.09 -6.98 -9.67
CA VAL A 352 -6.07 -7.95 -10.17
C VAL A 352 -5.83 -9.37 -9.66
N GLY A 353 -5.00 -9.51 -8.62
CA GLY A 353 -4.79 -10.78 -7.90
C GLY A 353 -3.38 -11.35 -7.95
N LYS A 354 -2.36 -10.50 -8.14
CA LYS A 354 -0.93 -10.84 -7.99
C LYS A 354 -0.41 -11.85 -8.99
N GLN A 355 -0.85 -11.75 -10.25
CA GLN A 355 -0.51 -12.77 -11.25
C GLN A 355 1.01 -12.82 -11.52
N GLY A 356 1.68 -11.67 -11.50
CA GLY A 356 3.12 -11.55 -11.73
C GLY A 356 3.95 -12.34 -10.72
N SER A 357 3.74 -12.11 -9.43
CA SER A 357 4.47 -12.80 -8.36
C SER A 357 4.16 -14.30 -8.29
N HIS A 358 2.89 -14.71 -8.51
CA HIS A 358 2.53 -16.13 -8.60
C HIS A 358 3.21 -16.83 -9.78
N LYS A 359 3.20 -16.19 -10.97
CA LYS A 359 3.85 -16.74 -12.17
C LYS A 359 5.36 -16.85 -11.98
N TYR A 360 5.98 -15.85 -11.37
CA TYR A 360 7.41 -15.86 -11.08
C TYR A 360 7.77 -17.01 -10.14
N LYS A 361 7.11 -17.11 -8.98
CA LYS A 361 7.35 -18.21 -8.02
C LYS A 361 7.21 -19.60 -8.66
N LYS A 362 6.22 -19.76 -9.55
CA LYS A 362 6.01 -21.04 -10.26
C LYS A 362 7.10 -21.31 -11.30
N SER A 363 7.62 -20.29 -11.95
CA SER A 363 8.58 -20.44 -13.07
C SER A 363 10.04 -20.48 -12.59
N HIS A 364 10.30 -20.09 -11.35
CA HIS A 364 11.64 -20.04 -10.74
C HIS A 364 11.72 -20.91 -9.47
N PRO A 365 11.50 -22.24 -9.55
CA PRO A 365 11.61 -23.10 -8.38
C PRO A 365 13.05 -23.22 -7.86
N ASP A 366 14.04 -23.02 -8.73
CA ASP A 366 15.47 -23.19 -8.45
C ASP A 366 16.18 -21.88 -8.07
N ASP A 367 15.47 -20.74 -8.09
CA ASP A 367 16.04 -19.45 -7.69
C ASP A 367 16.32 -19.46 -6.18
N GLU A 368 17.59 -19.25 -5.81
CA GLU A 368 18.04 -19.19 -4.43
C GLU A 368 17.85 -17.79 -3.83
N ILE A 369 16.59 -17.45 -3.52
CA ILE A 369 16.23 -16.17 -2.90
C ILE A 369 16.57 -16.21 -1.40
N VAL A 370 17.49 -15.34 -0.96
CA VAL A 370 17.91 -15.26 0.46
C VAL A 370 17.09 -14.26 1.28
N PHE A 371 16.49 -13.26 0.62
CA PHE A 371 15.66 -12.24 1.27
C PHE A 371 14.72 -11.58 0.25
N LEU A 372 13.49 -11.29 0.67
CA LEU A 372 12.50 -10.52 -0.10
C LEU A 372 12.15 -9.24 0.66
N PHE A 373 12.19 -8.09 0.01
CA PHE A 373 11.84 -6.81 0.61
C PHE A 373 10.93 -5.98 -0.30
N GLU A 374 9.70 -5.76 0.13
CA GLU A 374 8.70 -5.05 -0.66
C GLU A 374 8.30 -3.70 -0.05
N SER A 375 7.93 -2.75 -0.90
CA SER A 375 7.24 -1.53 -0.50
C SER A 375 5.94 -1.37 -1.27
N ASP A 376 4.82 -1.71 -0.63
CA ASP A 376 3.49 -1.67 -1.25
C ASP A 376 2.42 -0.93 -0.46
N LYS A 377 2.84 0.04 0.36
CA LYS A 377 1.91 0.86 1.16
C LYS A 377 2.29 2.34 1.10
N GLY A 378 2.59 2.81 -0.11
CA GLY A 378 3.08 4.14 -0.41
C GLY A 378 4.50 4.40 0.09
N THR A 379 5.03 5.57 -0.27
CA THR A 379 6.42 5.98 0.04
C THR A 379 6.48 7.31 0.78
N PHE A 380 5.50 7.52 1.67
CA PHE A 380 5.58 8.58 2.69
C PHE A 380 6.66 8.25 3.73
N ASN A 381 6.86 9.14 4.71
CA ASN A 381 7.88 8.97 5.75
C ASN A 381 7.87 7.53 6.33
N PRO A 382 9.01 6.80 6.27
CA PRO A 382 9.06 5.40 6.67
C PRO A 382 8.72 5.25 8.16
N LYS A 383 7.78 4.34 8.48
CA LYS A 383 7.21 4.22 9.83
C LYS A 383 7.41 2.85 10.44
N THR A 384 7.33 1.78 9.67
CA THR A 384 7.44 0.42 10.19
C THR A 384 8.10 -0.49 9.16
N ILE A 385 9.01 -1.33 9.62
CA ILE A 385 9.45 -2.52 8.88
C ILE A 385 8.72 -3.71 9.49
N GLY A 386 7.84 -4.32 8.71
CA GLY A 386 7.22 -5.60 9.06
C GLY A 386 8.13 -6.72 8.61
N PHE A 387 8.67 -7.50 9.54
CA PHE A 387 9.61 -8.59 9.25
C PHE A 387 9.00 -9.96 9.54
N GLN A 388 9.22 -10.91 8.64
CA GLN A 388 8.87 -12.30 8.79
C GLN A 388 10.14 -13.16 8.67
N GLY A 389 10.36 -14.05 9.64
CA GLY A 389 11.54 -14.90 9.67
C GLY A 389 11.57 -15.79 10.92
N THR A 390 12.62 -16.59 11.05
CA THR A 390 12.92 -17.33 12.28
C THR A 390 13.28 -16.37 13.41
N ARG A 391 13.33 -16.86 14.67
CA ARG A 391 13.80 -16.04 15.82
C ARG A 391 15.22 -15.53 15.60
N GLU A 392 16.08 -16.40 15.06
CA GLU A 392 17.47 -16.08 14.75
C GLU A 392 17.58 -15.05 13.63
N ALA A 393 16.81 -15.19 12.55
CA ALA A 393 16.76 -14.19 11.48
C ALA A 393 16.29 -12.82 11.99
N MET A 394 15.22 -12.76 12.80
CA MET A 394 14.75 -11.51 13.41
C MET A 394 15.82 -10.89 14.32
N CYS A 395 16.53 -11.73 15.07
CA CYS A 395 17.58 -11.32 15.96
C CYS A 395 18.79 -10.69 15.21
N ILE A 396 19.24 -11.32 14.11
CA ILE A 396 20.24 -10.75 13.19
C ILE A 396 19.73 -9.45 12.58
N PHE A 397 18.50 -9.47 12.04
CA PHE A 397 17.87 -8.33 11.40
C PHE A 397 17.71 -7.13 12.33
N LYS A 398 17.49 -7.37 13.64
CA LYS A 398 17.42 -6.31 14.65
C LYS A 398 18.75 -5.54 14.78
N GLU A 399 19.90 -6.19 14.61
CA GLU A 399 21.19 -5.48 14.56
C GLU A 399 21.34 -4.67 13.27
N ILE A 400 20.92 -5.21 12.11
CA ILE A 400 20.91 -4.47 10.83
C ILE A 400 20.03 -3.22 10.94
N TYR A 401 18.84 -3.38 11.52
CA TYR A 401 17.88 -2.29 11.75
C TYR A 401 18.47 -1.13 12.57
N LYS A 402 19.45 -1.36 13.46
CA LYS A 402 20.09 -0.27 14.22
C LYS A 402 20.87 0.70 13.33
N LEU A 403 21.33 0.26 12.16
CA LEU A 403 22.00 1.13 11.19
C LEU A 403 21.05 2.20 10.62
N LEU A 404 19.74 1.98 10.70
CA LEU A 404 18.71 2.88 10.20
C LEU A 404 18.35 4.02 11.18
N THR A 405 18.88 3.98 12.41
CA THR A 405 18.57 4.96 13.47
C THR A 405 18.67 6.43 13.00
N PRO A 406 19.66 6.83 12.17
CA PRO A 406 19.76 8.22 11.71
C PRO A 406 18.66 8.68 10.74
N ILE A 407 17.91 7.77 10.10
CA ILE A 407 16.85 8.11 9.12
C ILE A 407 15.61 8.64 9.83
N GLY A 408 15.32 8.11 11.03
CA GLY A 408 14.17 8.51 11.85
C GLY A 408 13.57 7.35 12.65
N PRO A 409 12.48 7.61 13.40
CA PRO A 409 11.84 6.61 14.27
C PRO A 409 11.02 5.61 13.45
N ILE A 410 11.70 4.63 12.86
CA ILE A 410 11.09 3.49 12.18
C ILE A 410 10.84 2.40 13.21
N ARG A 411 9.70 1.71 13.20
CA ARG A 411 9.43 0.59 14.12
C ARG A 411 9.75 -0.74 13.45
N LEU A 412 10.51 -1.61 14.10
CA LEU A 412 10.61 -3.02 13.70
C LEU A 412 9.51 -3.84 14.37
N LYS A 413 8.78 -4.66 13.61
CA LYS A 413 7.75 -5.57 14.13
C LYS A 413 7.77 -6.90 13.41
N LEU A 414 7.34 -7.95 14.10
CA LEU A 414 6.97 -9.20 13.43
C LEU A 414 5.72 -8.97 12.58
N ALA A 415 5.76 -9.44 11.33
CA ALA A 415 4.66 -9.44 10.39
C ALA A 415 4.29 -10.88 10.01
N LYS A 416 2.99 -11.15 9.89
CA LYS A 416 2.51 -12.45 9.41
C LYS A 416 2.56 -12.56 7.89
N ASN A 417 2.38 -11.46 7.18
CA ASN A 417 2.35 -11.39 5.72
C ASN A 417 2.92 -10.04 5.30
N PRO A 418 4.25 -9.86 5.35
CA PRO A 418 4.87 -8.64 4.86
C PRO A 418 4.77 -8.62 3.33
N GLY A 419 4.33 -7.49 2.78
CA GLY A 419 4.25 -7.25 1.34
C GLY A 419 3.09 -8.00 0.69
N THR A 420 2.48 -7.40 -0.33
CA THR A 420 1.30 -7.95 -0.98
C THR A 420 1.69 -8.99 -2.03
N ASP A 421 2.68 -8.70 -2.88
CA ASP A 421 3.17 -9.61 -3.92
C ASP A 421 4.10 -10.68 -3.37
N ILE A 422 4.98 -10.33 -2.43
CA ILE A 422 5.90 -11.33 -1.85
C ILE A 422 5.17 -12.31 -0.90
N GLN A 423 3.90 -12.07 -0.59
CA GLN A 423 3.07 -12.95 0.24
C GLN A 423 3.00 -14.38 -0.31
N VAL A 424 3.16 -14.58 -1.63
CA VAL A 424 3.15 -15.93 -2.22
C VAL A 424 4.26 -16.82 -1.66
N TRP A 425 5.30 -16.24 -1.04
CA TRP A 425 6.38 -16.93 -0.33
C TRP A 425 6.18 -17.08 1.19
N GLU A 426 5.03 -16.73 1.79
CA GLU A 426 4.74 -16.82 3.25
C GLU A 426 5.13 -18.17 3.87
N LYS A 427 5.02 -19.26 3.10
CA LYS A 427 5.28 -20.63 3.57
C LYS A 427 6.61 -21.21 3.09
N SER A 428 7.42 -20.43 2.38
CA SER A 428 8.71 -20.87 1.84
C SER A 428 9.84 -20.82 2.88
N GLY A 429 9.62 -20.20 4.04
CA GLY A 429 10.62 -20.06 5.10
C GLY A 429 11.75 -19.08 4.78
N ILE A 430 11.68 -18.40 3.64
CA ILE A 430 12.58 -17.32 3.25
C ILE A 430 12.28 -16.10 4.13
N PRO A 431 13.28 -15.45 4.74
CA PRO A 431 13.07 -14.20 5.47
C PRO A 431 12.54 -13.10 4.53
N MET A 432 11.54 -12.36 5.00
CA MET A 432 10.87 -11.32 4.21
C MET A 432 10.64 -10.07 5.02
N ALA A 433 10.63 -8.91 4.37
CA ALA A 433 10.28 -7.65 4.98
C ALA A 433 9.34 -6.83 4.11
N GLU A 434 8.59 -5.94 4.76
CA GLU A 434 7.79 -4.91 4.10
C GLU A 434 8.12 -3.56 4.71
N LEU A 435 8.36 -2.56 3.85
CA LEU A 435 8.47 -1.19 4.25
C LEU A 435 7.07 -0.56 4.25
N VAL A 436 6.58 -0.26 5.44
CA VAL A 436 5.30 0.41 5.63
C VAL A 436 5.57 1.87 5.99
N ALA A 437 5.27 2.76 5.04
CA ALA A 437 5.23 4.20 5.25
C ALA A 437 4.10 4.60 6.21
N ARG A 438 3.82 5.89 6.38
CA ARG A 438 2.61 6.37 7.08
C ARG A 438 1.32 5.87 6.40
N GLY A 439 0.90 4.65 6.72
CA GLY A 439 -0.26 3.98 6.14
C GLY A 439 -1.61 4.65 6.43
N ASP A 440 -1.66 5.59 7.37
CA ASP A 440 -2.85 6.44 7.59
C ASP A 440 -3.02 7.52 6.52
N LYS A 441 -1.96 7.86 5.78
CA LYS A 441 -2.00 8.74 4.60
C LYS A 441 -2.31 7.95 3.32
N TYR A 442 -1.79 6.73 3.20
CA TYR A 442 -1.99 5.86 2.03
C TYR A 442 -3.47 5.67 1.65
N PHE A 443 -4.32 5.23 2.59
CA PHE A 443 -5.75 4.98 2.32
C PHE A 443 -6.59 6.24 2.09
N ARG A 444 -6.00 7.44 2.13
CA ARG A 444 -6.67 8.68 1.71
C ARG A 444 -6.69 8.82 0.18
N PHE A 445 -5.73 8.21 -0.50
CA PHE A 445 -5.51 8.36 -1.95
C PHE A 445 -5.64 7.04 -2.72
N HIS A 446 -5.22 5.93 -2.11
CA HIS A 446 -5.18 4.59 -2.72
C HIS A 446 -6.45 4.27 -3.52
N HIS A 447 -6.29 3.83 -4.76
CA HIS A 447 -7.37 3.46 -5.69
C HIS A 447 -8.37 4.59 -5.99
N SER A 448 -7.92 5.85 -6.00
CA SER A 448 -8.77 7.00 -6.34
C SER A 448 -8.07 7.91 -7.35
N ARG A 449 -8.81 8.88 -7.90
CA ARG A 449 -8.23 9.92 -8.76
C ARG A 449 -7.22 10.82 -8.03
N ALA A 450 -7.20 10.80 -6.71
CA ALA A 450 -6.26 11.55 -5.89
C ALA A 450 -4.94 10.80 -5.65
N ASP A 451 -4.80 9.58 -6.18
CA ASP A 451 -3.50 8.91 -6.28
C ASP A 451 -2.68 9.57 -7.39
N ASN A 452 -1.85 10.54 -7.02
CA ASN A 452 -1.06 11.33 -7.94
C ASN A 452 0.35 11.67 -7.40
N ILE A 453 1.23 12.15 -8.28
CA ILE A 453 2.60 12.52 -7.90
C ILE A 453 2.67 13.66 -6.88
N ASP A 454 1.74 14.60 -6.92
CA ASP A 454 1.73 15.79 -6.05
C ASP A 454 1.56 15.46 -4.56
N VAL A 455 1.00 14.28 -4.23
CA VAL A 455 0.88 13.86 -2.82
C VAL A 455 2.15 13.19 -2.28
N GLN A 456 3.09 12.85 -3.16
CA GLN A 456 4.40 12.26 -2.84
C GLN A 456 5.45 13.35 -2.62
N GLU A 457 6.30 13.15 -1.63
CA GLU A 457 7.32 14.14 -1.24
C GLU A 457 8.73 13.57 -1.51
N PRO A 458 9.62 14.31 -2.20
CA PRO A 458 10.97 13.84 -2.51
C PRO A 458 11.77 13.35 -1.29
N ASP A 459 11.83 14.13 -0.19
CA ASP A 459 12.54 13.75 1.04
C ASP A 459 12.00 12.43 1.63
N MET A 460 10.67 12.24 1.61
CA MET A 460 10.07 11.03 2.16
C MET A 460 10.40 9.79 1.31
N MET A 461 10.41 9.94 -0.02
CA MET A 461 10.82 8.88 -0.93
C MET A 461 12.31 8.55 -0.78
N ASP A 462 13.17 9.56 -0.67
CA ASP A 462 14.61 9.39 -0.44
C ASP A 462 14.89 8.62 0.85
N ARG A 463 14.15 8.89 1.93
CA ARG A 463 14.25 8.12 3.18
C ARG A 463 13.82 6.68 3.02
N CYS A 464 12.75 6.41 2.26
CA CYS A 464 12.31 5.04 1.96
C CYS A 464 13.35 4.30 1.12
N LEU A 465 13.90 4.95 0.10
CA LEU A 465 15.01 4.43 -0.71
C LEU A 465 16.24 4.13 0.15
N ALA A 466 16.63 5.03 1.06
CA ALA A 466 17.76 4.82 1.96
C ALA A 466 17.54 3.56 2.83
N VAL A 467 16.35 3.40 3.42
CA VAL A 467 16.01 2.19 4.21
C VAL A 467 16.15 0.93 3.36
N MET A 468 15.56 0.93 2.16
CA MET A 468 15.58 -0.22 1.28
C MET A 468 17.00 -0.57 0.83
N ALA A 469 17.78 0.41 0.38
CA ALA A 469 19.13 0.21 -0.09
C ALA A 469 20.09 -0.27 1.02
N ILE A 470 20.00 0.29 2.23
CA ILE A 470 20.85 -0.13 3.36
C ILE A 470 20.55 -1.57 3.75
N VAL A 471 19.27 -1.89 3.98
CA VAL A 471 18.88 -3.24 4.38
C VAL A 471 19.27 -4.26 3.30
N SER A 472 18.95 -3.99 2.04
CA SER A 472 19.21 -4.92 0.94
C SER A 472 20.71 -5.10 0.71
N TYR A 473 21.51 -4.03 0.75
CA TYR A 473 22.96 -4.14 0.63
C TYR A 473 23.55 -4.97 1.77
N VAL A 474 23.23 -4.63 3.03
CA VAL A 474 23.80 -5.34 4.19
C VAL A 474 23.42 -6.81 4.15
N VAL A 475 22.14 -7.14 3.91
CA VAL A 475 21.71 -8.55 3.81
C VAL A 475 22.38 -9.27 2.64
N ALA A 476 22.58 -8.60 1.50
CA ALA A 476 23.27 -9.18 0.34
C ALA A 476 24.76 -9.40 0.59
N ASP A 477 25.42 -8.58 1.41
CA ASP A 477 26.87 -8.59 1.61
C ASP A 477 27.33 -9.37 2.86
N LEU A 478 26.42 -9.72 3.77
CA LEU A 478 26.72 -10.49 4.98
C LEU A 478 27.42 -11.82 4.68
N SER A 479 28.41 -12.16 5.51
CA SER A 479 29.13 -13.44 5.48
C SER A 479 28.24 -14.66 5.67
N VAL A 480 27.06 -14.46 6.27
CA VAL A 480 26.04 -15.48 6.49
C VAL A 480 24.74 -15.11 5.79
N ARG A 481 23.95 -16.13 5.43
CA ARG A 481 22.56 -15.95 4.99
C ARG A 481 21.66 -15.78 6.21
N LEU A 482 20.61 -14.99 6.10
CA LEU A 482 19.57 -14.97 7.14
C LEU A 482 18.95 -16.38 7.27
N PRO A 483 18.87 -16.97 8.47
CA PRO A 483 18.40 -18.33 8.64
C PRO A 483 16.97 -18.53 8.11
N ARG A 484 16.83 -19.47 7.17
CA ARG A 484 15.55 -19.93 6.64
C ARG A 484 14.86 -20.88 7.62
N GLY A 485 13.53 -20.91 7.61
CA GLY A 485 12.77 -21.86 8.42
C GLY A 485 11.35 -21.39 8.71
N PRO A 486 10.56 -22.20 9.43
CA PRO A 486 9.22 -21.81 9.83
C PRO A 486 9.29 -20.51 10.64
N HIS A 487 8.45 -19.54 10.26
CA HIS A 487 8.47 -18.23 10.89
C HIS A 487 8.03 -18.31 12.35
N HIS A 488 8.63 -17.47 13.20
CA HIS A 488 8.25 -17.39 14.61
C HIS A 488 6.78 -16.94 14.73
N LYS A 489 5.94 -17.76 15.35
CA LYS A 489 4.57 -17.36 15.69
C LYS A 489 4.64 -16.19 16.66
N SER A 490 3.91 -15.11 16.38
CA SER A 490 3.80 -13.99 17.32
C SER A 490 3.16 -14.49 18.61
N GLU A 491 3.96 -14.75 19.65
CA GLU A 491 3.46 -14.62 21.01
C GLU A 491 3.13 -13.14 21.19
N VAL A 492 1.87 -12.86 21.52
CA VAL A 492 1.44 -11.52 21.90
C VAL A 492 2.16 -11.17 23.19
N MET A 493 3.33 -10.54 23.08
CA MET A 493 4.02 -9.91 24.20
C MET A 493 3.21 -8.70 24.65
N GLY A 494 2.16 -8.96 25.43
CA GLY A 494 1.52 -7.98 26.29
C GLY A 494 2.35 -7.82 27.55
N GLU A 495 3.32 -6.91 27.56
CA GLU A 495 3.89 -6.43 28.81
C GLU A 495 2.88 -5.47 29.47
N ASN A 496 1.87 -6.04 30.14
CA ASN A 496 1.18 -5.35 31.22
C ASN A 496 1.95 -5.62 32.51
N ILE A 497 2.84 -4.69 32.87
CA ILE A 497 3.32 -4.58 34.24
C ILE A 497 2.16 -4.04 35.08
N THR A 498 1.34 -4.95 35.63
CA THR A 498 0.73 -4.83 36.96
C THR A 498 0.17 -6.20 37.34
N ALA A 499 0.87 -6.89 38.23
CA ALA A 499 0.37 -8.10 38.86
C ALA A 499 -0.82 -7.76 39.78
N ARG A 500 -2.01 -8.29 39.46
CA ARG A 500 -3.03 -8.61 40.47
C ARG A 500 -3.44 -10.06 40.28
N LYS A 501 -3.03 -10.90 41.22
CA LYS A 501 -3.44 -12.30 41.37
C LYS A 501 -4.96 -12.36 41.47
N HIS A 502 -5.62 -13.09 40.58
CA HIS A 502 -6.95 -13.65 40.84
C HIS A 502 -6.96 -15.15 40.56
N VAL A 503 -7.52 -15.84 41.54
CA VAL A 503 -7.60 -17.29 41.73
C VAL A 503 -8.66 -17.87 40.80
N ASN A 504 -8.36 -19.00 40.16
CA ASN A 504 -9.32 -19.78 39.37
C ASN A 504 -10.39 -20.40 40.27
N TYR A 505 -11.64 -20.33 39.86
CA TYR A 505 -12.66 -21.29 40.28
C TYR A 505 -13.35 -21.86 39.06
N ASP A 506 -13.22 -23.18 38.93
CA ASP A 506 -13.82 -24.03 37.92
C ASP A 506 -15.35 -24.08 38.09
N ARG A 507 -16.11 -24.11 37.00
CA ARG A 507 -17.55 -24.44 37.05
C ARG A 507 -17.90 -25.48 36.01
N LYS A 508 -18.01 -26.71 36.48
CA LYS A 508 -18.91 -27.73 35.92
C LYS A 508 -20.21 -27.78 36.73
N ASP A 509 -21.25 -28.06 35.98
CA ASP A 509 -22.52 -28.69 36.37
C ASP A 509 -23.69 -27.88 36.98
N ALA A 510 -24.86 -28.37 36.57
CA ALA A 510 -26.20 -28.29 37.16
C ALA A 510 -27.17 -27.20 36.64
N LYS A 511 -27.92 -27.59 35.60
CA LYS A 511 -29.38 -27.83 35.55
C LYS A 511 -30.35 -26.95 36.36
N HIS A 512 -31.45 -26.69 35.66
CA HIS A 512 -32.85 -26.50 36.07
C HIS A 512 -33.31 -25.15 36.64
N ASP A 513 -34.09 -24.47 35.77
CA ASP A 513 -35.52 -24.16 35.94
C ASP A 513 -35.95 -23.54 37.27
N LEU A 514 -36.52 -22.32 37.19
CA LEU A 514 -37.69 -21.94 37.98
C LEU A 514 -38.29 -20.61 37.48
N THR A 515 -39.56 -20.73 37.11
CA THR A 515 -40.59 -19.70 36.98
C THR A 515 -40.68 -18.74 38.17
N ARG A 516 -40.97 -17.45 37.93
CA ARG A 516 -42.19 -16.70 38.39
C ARG A 516 -41.99 -15.18 38.51
N LYS A 517 -42.90 -14.48 37.83
CA LYS A 517 -43.73 -13.31 38.20
C LYS A 517 -43.14 -12.02 38.78
N ILE A 518 -43.58 -10.94 38.10
CA ILE A 518 -43.57 -9.49 38.34
C ILE A 518 -44.14 -9.11 39.72
N PRO A 519 -43.74 -7.96 40.29
CA PRO A 519 -44.71 -6.88 40.49
C PRO A 519 -44.22 -5.47 40.07
N SER A 520 -45.18 -4.56 40.10
CA SER A 520 -45.36 -3.33 39.31
C SER A 520 -44.96 -2.01 39.96
N LYS A 521 -44.79 -0.98 39.10
CA LYS A 521 -45.11 0.46 39.26
C LYS A 521 -44.77 1.18 40.58
N ARG A 522 -43.97 2.26 40.48
CA ARG A 522 -44.36 3.59 40.99
C ARG A 522 -43.52 4.72 40.35
N SER A 523 -44.20 5.84 40.12
CA SER A 523 -43.69 7.09 39.56
C SER A 523 -42.80 7.86 40.56
N MET A 524 -41.96 8.79 40.08
CA MET A 524 -42.17 10.25 40.15
C MET A 524 -40.85 11.04 40.04
N LYS A 525 -40.98 12.21 39.40
CA LYS A 525 -40.24 13.47 39.56
C LYS A 525 -38.99 13.76 38.70
N LYS A 526 -39.20 14.83 37.94
CA LYS A 526 -38.27 15.74 37.26
C LYS A 526 -37.20 16.26 38.23
N ASN A 527 -35.99 16.48 37.72
CA ASN A 527 -35.23 17.68 38.04
C ASN A 527 -34.33 18.07 36.87
N THR A 528 -34.59 19.27 36.37
CA THR A 528 -33.77 20.06 35.45
C THR A 528 -32.65 20.74 36.21
N SER A 529 -31.43 20.75 35.67
CA SER A 529 -30.50 21.87 35.88
C SER A 529 -29.65 22.10 34.64
N TRP A 530 -29.45 23.38 34.39
CA TRP A 530 -28.89 24.03 33.22
C TRP A 530 -27.38 24.18 33.32
N ILE A 531 -26.64 23.99 32.21
CA ILE A 531 -25.40 24.74 31.93
C ILE A 531 -25.33 25.03 30.41
N THR A 532 -25.20 26.32 30.11
CA THR A 532 -25.09 27.00 28.81
C THR A 532 -23.74 26.82 28.10
N PRO A 533 -23.67 27.03 26.78
CA PRO A 533 -22.48 27.62 26.16
C PRO A 533 -22.78 28.99 25.51
N SER A 534 -21.89 29.94 25.76
CA SER A 534 -21.91 31.32 25.26
C SER A 534 -21.73 31.44 23.74
N PRO A 535 -22.37 32.43 23.06
CA PRO A 535 -22.19 32.69 21.64
C PRO A 535 -21.21 33.83 21.34
N TRP A 536 -20.36 33.64 20.32
CA TRP A 536 -19.62 34.72 19.67
C TRP A 536 -20.46 35.30 18.54
N TRP A 537 -20.73 36.60 18.62
CA TRP A 537 -21.39 37.40 17.59
C TRP A 537 -20.35 38.21 16.81
N ILE A 538 -20.44 38.17 15.47
CA ILE A 538 -19.99 39.26 14.60
C ILE A 538 -21.25 39.71 13.83
N LYS A 539 -21.57 41.01 13.94
CA LYS A 539 -22.71 41.66 13.28
C LYS A 539 -22.44 41.89 11.78
N PRO A 540 -23.48 41.86 10.92
CA PRO A 540 -23.45 42.47 9.59
C PRO A 540 -23.86 43.95 9.65
N ARG A 541 -23.43 44.74 8.66
CA ARG A 541 -23.86 46.13 8.43
C ARG A 541 -24.49 46.22 7.04
N GLU A 542 -25.77 46.59 7.00
CA GLU A 542 -26.50 47.16 5.84
C GLU A 542 -25.95 48.60 5.57
N SER A 543 -26.14 49.33 4.47
CA SER A 543 -27.10 49.36 3.36
C SER A 543 -26.56 50.36 2.29
N MET A 544 -27.03 50.27 1.04
CA MET A 544 -27.60 51.40 0.24
C MET A 544 -27.84 51.00 -1.23
N ASN A 545 -29.13 50.95 -1.63
CA ASN A 545 -29.84 51.59 -2.77
C ASN A 545 -29.04 51.95 -4.04
N SER A 546 -29.54 51.93 -5.29
CA SER A 546 -30.88 51.74 -5.93
C SER A 546 -30.69 51.88 -7.47
N PHE A 547 -31.79 51.71 -8.24
CA PHE A 547 -31.99 51.95 -9.70
C PHE A 547 -31.58 50.78 -10.63
N ASP A 548 -32.34 50.32 -11.63
CA ASP A 548 -33.67 50.65 -12.16
C ASP A 548 -34.19 49.47 -13.02
N GLU A 549 -35.51 49.39 -13.16
CA GLU A 549 -36.27 48.54 -14.10
C GLU A 549 -35.98 48.87 -15.57
N ILE A 550 -36.13 47.90 -16.47
CA ILE A 550 -36.90 48.03 -17.73
C ILE A 550 -37.29 46.62 -18.23
N ASP A 551 -38.58 46.51 -18.52
CA ASP A 551 -39.33 45.41 -19.12
C ASP A 551 -39.22 45.40 -20.65
N SER A 552 -39.20 44.22 -21.28
CA SER A 552 -40.04 43.85 -22.45
C SER A 552 -39.57 42.54 -23.12
N SER A 553 -40.54 41.66 -23.37
CA SER A 553 -40.43 40.37 -24.07
C SER A 553 -40.62 40.53 -25.62
N PRO A 554 -40.93 39.47 -26.40
CA PRO A 554 -39.98 38.66 -27.19
C PRO A 554 -40.24 38.72 -28.71
N LEU A 555 -39.34 38.18 -29.54
CA LEU A 555 -39.61 37.90 -30.97
C LEU A 555 -38.96 36.59 -31.43
N GLU A 556 -39.80 35.64 -31.86
CA GLU A 556 -39.48 34.63 -32.87
C GLU A 556 -39.48 35.26 -34.29
N PRO A 557 -39.02 34.54 -35.33
CA PRO A 557 -40.01 33.74 -36.08
C PRO A 557 -39.54 32.33 -36.50
N ASP A 558 -40.56 31.56 -36.82
CA ASP A 558 -40.69 30.15 -37.16
C ASP A 558 -40.50 29.84 -38.68
N ILE A 559 -40.44 28.54 -38.99
CA ILE A 559 -41.04 27.82 -40.14
C ILE A 559 -40.11 27.02 -41.09
N SER A 560 -40.24 25.69 -40.93
CA SER A 560 -40.40 24.59 -41.93
C SER A 560 -39.21 23.80 -42.49
N GLY A 561 -39.34 22.47 -42.39
CA GLY A 561 -38.84 21.53 -43.41
C GLY A 561 -38.36 20.14 -42.91
N GLU A 562 -39.25 19.28 -42.43
CA GLU A 562 -39.09 17.80 -42.48
C GLU A 562 -39.80 17.25 -43.76
N PRO A 563 -39.71 15.96 -44.19
CA PRO A 563 -39.11 14.77 -43.55
C PRO A 563 -38.29 13.84 -44.51
N THR A 564 -37.61 12.80 -44.01
CA THR A 564 -37.94 11.36 -44.29
C THR A 564 -36.95 10.34 -43.70
N MET A 565 -37.52 9.17 -43.44
CA MET A 565 -37.10 7.96 -42.72
C MET A 565 -35.77 7.28 -43.11
N GLY A 566 -35.18 6.58 -42.12
CA GLY A 566 -34.35 5.38 -42.35
C GLY A 566 -33.43 5.01 -41.16
N THR A 567 -33.85 4.08 -40.31
CA THR A 567 -32.97 3.28 -39.42
C THR A 567 -32.73 1.91 -40.08
N PRO A 568 -31.85 1.04 -39.52
CA PRO A 568 -30.53 1.25 -38.92
C PRO A 568 -29.48 0.30 -39.55
N ASP A 569 -28.18 0.49 -39.32
CA ASP A 569 -27.30 -0.65 -39.02
C ASP A 569 -25.91 -0.25 -38.49
N LEU A 570 -25.46 -1.12 -37.59
CA LEU A 570 -24.16 -1.19 -36.92
C LEU A 570 -23.02 -1.39 -37.91
N PHE A 571 -21.82 -0.86 -37.66
CA PHE A 571 -20.56 -1.62 -37.67
C PHE A 571 -19.42 -0.77 -37.10
N VAL A 572 -18.67 -1.42 -36.21
CA VAL A 572 -17.42 -0.99 -35.59
C VAL A 572 -16.30 -1.22 -36.60
N ASP A 573 -15.42 -0.24 -36.86
CA ASP A 573 -14.17 -0.46 -37.61
C ASP A 573 -12.98 -0.26 -36.65
N ASP A 574 -12.48 -1.38 -36.12
CA ASP A 574 -11.13 -1.54 -35.62
C ASP A 574 -10.21 -1.77 -36.84
N ARG A 575 -9.27 -0.86 -37.12
CA ARG A 575 -8.14 -1.18 -38.00
C ARG A 575 -6.82 -1.12 -37.25
N GLU A 576 -6.31 -2.32 -37.03
CA GLU A 576 -4.90 -2.64 -36.88
C GLU A 576 -4.20 -2.45 -38.23
N GLU A 577 -3.10 -1.70 -38.26
CA GLU A 577 -2.06 -1.90 -39.28
C GLU A 577 -0.91 -2.68 -38.66
N SER A 578 -0.71 -3.87 -39.23
CA SER A 578 0.43 -4.74 -39.03
C SER A 578 1.46 -4.41 -40.11
N ILE A 579 2.70 -4.16 -39.69
CA ILE A 579 3.86 -4.17 -40.58
C ILE A 579 4.86 -5.16 -39.99
N SER A 580 5.06 -6.26 -40.70
CA SER A 580 6.19 -7.18 -40.53
C SER A 580 7.09 -7.13 -41.77
N PRO A 581 8.37 -7.52 -41.65
CA PRO A 581 9.45 -7.03 -42.50
C PRO A 581 9.86 -8.03 -43.59
N SER A 582 10.43 -7.52 -44.67
CA SER A 582 11.16 -8.32 -45.67
C SER A 582 12.59 -7.79 -45.82
N ASN A 583 13.55 -8.67 -45.57
CA ASN A 583 14.97 -8.56 -45.95
C ASN A 583 15.13 -8.61 -47.48
N GLU A 584 16.14 -7.93 -48.05
CA GLU A 584 17.21 -8.60 -48.82
C GLU A 584 18.38 -7.64 -49.18
N PHE A 585 19.54 -8.28 -49.30
CA PHE A 585 20.94 -7.88 -49.48
C PHE A 585 21.28 -6.86 -50.59
N ASP A 586 22.30 -6.02 -50.36
CA ASP A 586 23.62 -6.15 -51.01
C ASP A 586 24.63 -5.08 -50.55
N ASN A 587 25.88 -5.51 -50.33
CA ASN A 587 27.09 -4.71 -50.12
C ASN A 587 28.24 -5.45 -50.83
N PRO A 588 29.21 -4.77 -51.48
CA PRO A 588 30.53 -4.78 -50.84
C PRO A 588 31.44 -3.56 -51.15
N GLY A 589 32.38 -3.26 -50.24
CA GLY A 589 33.59 -2.48 -50.54
C GLY A 589 34.30 -1.90 -49.30
N SER A 590 35.39 -2.54 -48.86
CA SER A 590 36.22 -2.18 -47.68
C SER A 590 37.50 -1.35 -48.08
N PRO A 591 38.44 -0.94 -47.17
CA PRO A 591 39.04 0.41 -47.02
C PRO A 591 40.58 0.40 -47.40
N PRO A 592 41.57 1.20 -46.88
CA PRO A 592 41.70 2.38 -45.96
C PRO A 592 42.76 3.44 -46.49
N PRO A 593 43.65 4.19 -45.74
CA PRO A 593 43.79 4.67 -44.34
C PRO A 593 44.21 6.20 -44.25
N PRO A 594 45.00 6.75 -43.27
CA PRO A 594 44.59 7.92 -42.46
C PRO A 594 45.56 9.15 -42.47
N GLY A 595 45.15 10.26 -41.84
CA GLY A 595 46.09 11.30 -41.33
C GLY A 595 45.65 12.74 -41.59
N GLY A 596 45.71 13.59 -40.55
CA GLY A 596 45.53 15.04 -40.72
C GLY A 596 45.12 15.79 -39.45
N THR A 597 46.11 16.07 -38.59
CA THR A 597 46.06 17.02 -37.49
C THR A 597 45.60 18.41 -37.92
N TRP A 598 44.71 19.07 -37.16
CA TRP A 598 44.69 20.54 -37.04
C TRP A 598 44.37 20.97 -35.61
N SER A 599 45.40 21.47 -34.95
CA SER A 599 45.35 22.36 -33.80
C SER A 599 44.75 23.71 -34.17
N ARG A 600 43.93 24.31 -33.29
CA ARG A 600 44.01 25.74 -32.98
C ARG A 600 43.30 26.04 -31.65
N SER A 601 44.09 26.58 -30.73
CA SER A 601 43.73 27.35 -29.56
C SER A 601 42.68 28.42 -29.85
N TRP A 602 41.84 28.78 -28.88
CA TRP A 602 41.76 30.16 -28.37
C TRP A 602 41.10 30.15 -26.98
N SER A 603 41.77 30.86 -26.09
CA SER A 603 41.45 31.11 -24.69
C SER A 603 40.48 32.28 -24.52
N SER A 604 39.70 32.20 -23.44
CA SER A 604 39.19 33.33 -22.64
C SER A 604 38.06 34.19 -23.21
N PHE A 605 36.95 34.29 -22.47
CA PHE A 605 36.24 35.52 -22.03
C PHE A 605 35.02 35.08 -21.19
N LYS A 606 35.12 35.12 -19.85
CA LYS A 606 34.68 36.19 -18.92
C LYS A 606 33.15 36.40 -18.86
N HIS A 607 32.70 36.34 -17.60
CA HIS A 607 31.41 36.74 -17.04
C HIS A 607 30.73 37.93 -17.72
N PHE A 608 29.40 37.86 -17.79
CA PHE A 608 28.55 39.03 -17.64
C PHE A 608 27.37 38.70 -16.72
N GLU A 609 27.22 39.54 -15.71
CA GLU A 609 26.12 39.58 -14.76
C GLU A 609 25.35 40.89 -15.02
N LYS A 610 24.02 40.85 -14.85
CA LYS A 610 23.05 41.93 -14.57
C LYS A 610 22.35 42.73 -15.69
N SER A 611 21.06 42.96 -15.39
CA SER A 611 20.04 43.90 -15.92
C SER A 611 19.53 43.57 -17.33
N VAL A 612 18.26 43.21 -17.55
CA VAL A 612 16.98 43.77 -17.07
C VAL A 612 15.96 42.67 -16.79
#